data_AF-A0A348TMV3-F1
#
_entry.id   AF-A0A348TMV3-F1
#
_cell.length_a   1.000
_cell.length_b   1.000
_cell.length_c   1.000
_cell.angle_alpha   90.00
_cell.angle_beta   90.00
_cell.angle_gamma   90.00
#
_symmetry.space_group_name_H-M   'P 1'
#
loop_
_entity.id
_entity.type
_entity.pdbx_description
1 polymer ?
#
loop_
_entity_poly.entity_id
_entity_poly.type
_entity_poly.pdbx_seq_one_letter_code
_entity_poly.pdbx_strand_id
1 'polypeptide(L)'
;MNKTVLFIAMAMFCMVAYSCTYNKKELPVLANPEKGLGNGNSLPDSVSFALHVLPIFKTECATENCHSGTKPASNLNLENDKAYAQISNSYRGYLNTVQPTNSLLYNLLTTDGSKKMPPNKKVDQKQIDLIVKWMAQGATNN
;
A
#
# COMPACT_ATOMS: atom_id res chain seq x y z
N MET A 1 -57.82 8.41 30.61
CA MET A 1 -56.38 8.67 30.38
C MET A 1 -55.62 7.42 30.78
N ASN A 2 -55.26 6.63 29.78
CA ASN A 2 -55.00 5.20 29.96
C ASN A 2 -53.49 5.03 30.09
N LYS A 3 -53.05 4.57 31.27
CA LYS A 3 -51.63 4.48 31.69
C LYS A 3 -50.74 3.77 30.66
N THR A 4 -51.31 2.93 29.80
CA THR A 4 -50.65 2.23 28.70
C THR A 4 -50.06 3.16 27.63
N VAL A 5 -50.69 4.32 27.36
CA VAL A 5 -50.20 5.28 26.35
C VAL A 5 -48.93 5.99 26.82
N LEU A 6 -48.76 6.15 28.15
CA LEU A 6 -47.60 6.78 28.74
C LEU A 6 -46.35 5.89 28.70
N PHE A 7 -46.51 4.56 28.72
CA PHE A 7 -45.39 3.62 28.64
C PHE A 7 -44.85 3.44 27.21
N ILE A 8 -45.70 3.57 26.19
CA ILE A 8 -45.28 3.44 24.79
C ILE A 8 -44.43 4.64 24.36
N ALA A 9 -44.73 5.84 24.89
CA ALA A 9 -43.97 7.06 24.60
C ALA A 9 -42.53 7.04 25.15
N MET A 10 -42.26 6.27 26.20
CA MET A 10 -40.94 6.20 26.84
C MET A 10 -40.03 5.12 26.25
N ALA A 11 -40.59 4.11 25.58
CA ALA A 11 -39.83 3.05 24.93
C ALA A 11 -39.29 3.42 23.54
N MET A 12 -39.92 4.39 22.84
CA MET A 12 -39.47 4.86 21.53
C MET A 12 -38.36 5.92 21.57
N PHE A 13 -37.99 6.44 22.75
CA PHE A 13 -36.93 7.44 22.88
C PHE A 13 -35.55 6.85 23.26
N CYS A 14 -35.46 5.55 23.56
CA CYS A 14 -34.19 4.90 23.94
C CYS A 14 -33.45 4.20 22.78
N MET A 15 -34.02 4.13 21.57
CA MET A 15 -33.42 3.37 20.46
C MET A 15 -32.56 4.20 19.48
N VAL A 16 -32.30 5.47 19.78
CA VAL A 16 -31.47 6.35 18.93
C VAL A 16 -29.99 6.39 19.38
N ALA A 17 -29.65 5.73 20.50
CA ALA A 17 -28.29 5.67 21.02
C ALA A 17 -27.46 4.47 20.52
N TYR A 18 -28.00 3.62 19.64
CA TYR A 18 -27.22 2.64 18.85
C TYR A 18 -26.61 3.26 17.59
N SER A 19 -26.36 4.57 17.62
CA SER A 19 -25.40 5.16 16.70
C SER A 19 -24.05 4.62 17.12
N CYS A 20 -23.57 3.57 16.44
CA CYS A 20 -22.15 3.30 16.35
C CYS A 20 -21.51 4.64 16.04
N THR A 21 -20.78 5.24 16.98
CA THR A 21 -19.81 6.25 16.65
C THR A 21 -18.82 5.51 15.77
N TYR A 22 -19.11 5.48 14.47
CA TYR A 22 -18.14 5.17 13.45
C TYR A 22 -17.15 6.31 13.59
N ASN A 23 -16.16 6.09 14.45
CA ASN A 23 -15.00 6.93 14.52
C ASN A 23 -14.40 6.77 13.13
N LYS A 24 -14.74 7.70 12.24
CA LYS A 24 -13.99 7.93 11.02
C LYS A 24 -12.60 8.27 11.54
N LYS A 25 -11.80 7.22 11.74
CA LYS A 25 -10.36 7.38 11.75
C LYS A 25 -10.13 8.08 10.43
N GLU A 26 -9.80 9.35 10.49
CA GLU A 26 -9.51 10.13 9.30
C GLU A 26 -8.44 9.31 8.60
N LEU A 27 -8.85 8.63 7.52
CA LEU A 27 -7.93 8.08 6.57
C LEU A 27 -7.06 9.28 6.22
N PRO A 28 -5.73 9.21 6.43
CA PRO A 28 -4.87 10.34 6.17
C PRO A 28 -5.20 10.80 4.76
N VAL A 29 -5.74 12.02 4.70
CA VAL A 29 -6.12 12.70 3.47
C VAL A 29 -4.93 12.55 2.52
N LEU A 30 -5.11 11.78 1.45
CA LEU A 30 -4.13 11.54 0.39
C LEU A 30 -3.94 12.80 -0.48
N ALA A 31 -3.88 13.97 0.16
CA ALA A 31 -3.50 15.23 -0.44
C ALA A 31 -2.13 15.67 0.10
N ASN A 32 -1.22 14.72 0.34
CA ASN A 32 0.21 15.00 0.29
C ASN A 32 1.03 13.70 0.27
N PRO A 33 1.83 13.41 -0.77
CA PRO A 33 2.72 12.24 -0.79
C PRO A 33 3.79 12.27 0.30
N GLU A 34 3.95 13.38 1.05
CA GLU A 34 4.94 13.47 2.13
C GLU A 34 4.47 12.97 3.51
N LYS A 35 3.15 12.80 3.76
CA LYS A 35 2.63 12.46 5.10
C LYS A 35 2.56 10.95 5.41
N GLY A 36 3.11 10.11 4.53
CA GLY A 36 3.35 8.68 4.79
C GLY A 36 4.79 8.39 5.23
N LEU A 37 5.65 9.41 5.26
CA LEU A 37 7.01 9.32 5.76
C LEU A 37 6.98 9.79 7.22
N GLY A 38 7.48 8.98 8.15
CA GLY A 38 7.54 9.35 9.57
C GLY A 38 8.11 10.75 9.76
N ASN A 39 7.65 11.45 10.80
CA ASN A 39 8.20 12.75 11.18
C ASN A 39 9.73 12.66 11.34
N GLY A 40 10.48 13.22 10.40
CA GLY A 40 11.94 13.23 10.36
C GLY A 40 12.50 12.58 9.09
N ASN A 41 13.70 12.96 8.68
CA ASN A 41 14.39 12.49 7.47
C ASN A 41 14.73 10.97 7.46
N SER A 42 14.04 10.14 8.24
CA SER A 42 14.30 8.72 8.47
C SER A 42 13.12 7.85 8.08
N LEU A 43 13.41 6.65 7.58
CA LEU A 43 12.41 5.62 7.26
C LEU A 43 11.71 5.12 8.53
N PRO A 44 10.43 4.72 8.45
CA PRO A 44 9.70 4.15 9.59
C PRO A 44 10.36 2.84 10.06
N ASP A 45 10.30 2.54 11.37
CA ASP A 45 10.92 1.34 11.95
C ASP A 45 10.39 0.04 11.33
N SER A 46 9.08 -0.04 11.10
CA SER A 46 8.43 -1.13 10.38
C SER A 46 7.82 -0.60 9.09
N VAL A 47 8.03 -1.34 8.00
CA VAL A 47 7.47 -1.02 6.68
C VAL A 47 6.34 -1.98 6.37
N SER A 48 5.13 -1.42 6.33
CA SER A 48 3.94 -2.10 5.81
C SER A 48 3.91 -2.12 4.27
N PHE A 49 3.57 -3.28 3.69
CA PHE A 49 3.33 -3.38 2.26
C PHE A 49 2.18 -2.47 1.83
N ALA A 50 1.03 -2.57 2.50
CA ALA A 50 -0.18 -1.82 2.12
C ALA A 50 0.00 -0.30 2.25
N LEU A 51 0.70 0.15 3.30
CA LEU A 51 0.84 1.57 3.60
C LEU A 51 2.01 2.25 2.91
N HIS A 52 3.11 1.53 2.65
CA HIS A 52 4.34 2.16 2.14
C HIS A 52 4.75 1.65 0.77
N VAL A 53 4.72 0.34 0.52
CA VAL A 53 5.24 -0.25 -0.74
C VAL A 53 4.21 -0.20 -1.86
N LEU A 54 2.97 -0.58 -1.58
CA LEU A 54 1.91 -0.60 -2.57
C LEU A 54 1.64 0.77 -3.20
N PRO A 55 1.63 1.90 -2.46
CA PRO A 55 1.50 3.23 -3.07
C PRO A 55 2.63 3.55 -4.06
N ILE A 56 3.86 3.08 -3.79
CA ILE A 56 5.00 3.22 -4.71
C ILE A 56 4.71 2.43 -5.98
N PHE A 57 4.35 1.15 -5.87
CA PHE A 57 4.03 0.34 -7.05
C PHE A 57 2.88 0.91 -7.89
N LYS A 58 1.84 1.44 -7.25
CA LYS A 58 0.73 2.08 -7.95
C LYS A 58 1.13 3.33 -8.71
N THR A 59 2.01 4.15 -8.13
CA THR A 59 2.38 5.47 -8.67
C THR A 59 3.53 5.39 -9.68
N GLU A 60 4.46 4.47 -9.43
CA GLU A 60 5.69 4.35 -10.20
C GLU A 60 5.58 3.27 -11.28
N CYS A 61 4.85 2.18 -11.04
CA CYS A 61 4.96 0.95 -11.85
C CYS A 61 3.66 0.56 -12.57
N ALA A 62 2.52 0.58 -11.87
CA ALA A 62 1.21 0.18 -12.39
C ALA A 62 0.57 1.26 -13.28
N THR A 63 1.35 1.79 -14.21
CA THR A 63 0.93 2.78 -15.20
C THR A 63 0.42 2.09 -16.46
N GLU A 64 -0.40 2.82 -17.23
CA GLU A 64 -1.00 2.31 -18.46
C GLU A 64 0.06 1.69 -19.38
N ASN A 65 -0.25 0.50 -19.91
CA ASN A 65 0.63 -0.29 -20.79
C ASN A 65 1.95 -0.79 -20.17
N CYS A 66 2.19 -0.56 -18.86
CA CYS A 66 3.37 -1.07 -18.17
C CYS A 66 3.01 -2.25 -17.26
N HIS A 67 2.73 -2.06 -15.98
CA HIS A 67 2.41 -3.16 -15.04
C HIS A 67 0.97 -3.11 -14.53
N SER A 68 0.00 -2.83 -15.41
CA SER A 68 -1.43 -2.78 -15.10
C SER A 68 -2.31 -3.36 -16.21
N GLY A 69 -3.60 -3.57 -15.91
CA GLY A 69 -4.60 -3.99 -16.86
C GLY A 69 -4.53 -5.47 -17.25
N THR A 70 -5.16 -5.80 -18.38
CA THR A 70 -5.37 -7.18 -18.84
C THR A 70 -4.17 -7.78 -19.58
N LYS A 71 -3.24 -6.94 -20.06
CA LYS A 71 -2.03 -7.35 -20.79
C LYS A 71 -0.80 -6.59 -20.26
N PRO A 72 -0.44 -6.74 -18.98
CA PRO A 72 0.70 -6.04 -18.41
C PRO A 72 2.02 -6.57 -19.00
N ALA A 73 2.99 -5.68 -19.13
CA ALA A 73 4.37 -6.00 -19.48
C ALA A 73 4.92 -7.11 -18.59
N SER A 74 5.63 -8.05 -19.23
CA SER A 74 6.20 -9.25 -18.59
C SER A 74 5.19 -10.11 -17.80
N ASN A 75 3.89 -9.94 -18.11
CA ASN A 75 2.80 -10.61 -17.42
C ASN A 75 2.88 -10.39 -15.89
N LEU A 76 3.23 -9.16 -15.49
CA LEU A 76 3.35 -8.70 -14.10
C LEU A 76 2.37 -7.55 -13.86
N ASN A 77 1.30 -7.81 -13.12
CA ASN A 77 0.31 -6.81 -12.72
C ASN A 77 0.57 -6.34 -11.28
N LEU A 78 0.81 -5.04 -11.11
CA LEU A 78 1.08 -4.37 -9.83
C LEU A 78 -0.07 -3.47 -9.35
N GLU A 79 -1.28 -3.69 -9.85
CA GLU A 79 -2.51 -3.11 -9.32
C GLU A 79 -2.84 -3.67 -7.93
N ASN A 80 -3.68 -2.93 -7.19
CA ASN A 80 -3.92 -3.09 -5.75
C ASN A 80 -4.09 -4.55 -5.30
N ASP A 81 -5.01 -5.29 -5.91
CA ASP A 81 -5.39 -6.64 -5.52
C ASP A 81 -4.45 -7.74 -6.06
N LYS A 82 -3.49 -7.38 -6.94
CA LYS A 82 -2.56 -8.32 -7.59
C LYS A 82 -1.12 -8.16 -7.12
N ALA A 83 -0.72 -6.94 -6.76
CA ALA A 83 0.67 -6.55 -6.57
C ALA A 83 1.43 -7.47 -5.63
N TYR A 84 0.89 -7.71 -4.42
CA TYR A 84 1.58 -8.56 -3.43
C TYR A 84 1.82 -9.97 -3.97
N ALA A 85 0.75 -10.65 -4.39
CA ALA A 85 0.83 -12.04 -4.85
C ALA A 85 1.78 -12.21 -6.05
N GLN A 86 1.85 -11.21 -6.93
CA GLN A 86 2.73 -11.28 -8.09
C GLN A 86 4.18 -10.93 -7.76
N ILE A 87 4.42 -9.88 -6.97
CA ILE A 87 5.78 -9.48 -6.61
C ILE A 87 6.44 -10.49 -5.67
N SER A 88 5.67 -11.10 -4.76
CA SER A 88 6.16 -12.10 -3.80
C SER A 88 6.24 -13.51 -4.37
N ASN A 89 5.99 -13.70 -5.66
CA ASN A 89 6.05 -15.00 -6.31
C ASN A 89 7.52 -15.48 -6.40
N SER A 90 7.88 -16.45 -5.56
CA SER A 90 9.25 -16.98 -5.46
C SER A 90 9.77 -17.58 -6.77
N TYR A 91 8.90 -18.12 -7.62
CA TYR A 91 9.30 -18.65 -8.94
C TYR A 91 9.80 -17.57 -9.90
N ARG A 92 9.44 -16.30 -9.67
CA ARG A 92 9.87 -15.16 -10.50
C ARG A 92 11.18 -14.54 -10.03
N GLY A 93 11.58 -14.76 -8.77
CA GLY A 93 12.83 -14.23 -8.22
C GLY A 93 12.92 -12.71 -8.12
N TYR A 94 11.77 -12.01 -8.03
CA TYR A 94 11.77 -10.53 -7.93
C TYR A 94 12.42 -10.03 -6.65
N LEU A 95 12.18 -10.74 -5.54
CA LEU A 95 12.58 -10.33 -4.20
C LEU A 95 13.72 -11.20 -3.69
N ASN A 96 14.56 -10.62 -2.83
CA ASN A 96 15.54 -11.33 -2.04
C ASN A 96 15.44 -10.80 -0.60
N THR A 97 14.84 -11.57 0.30
CA THR A 97 14.62 -11.15 1.70
C THR A 97 15.87 -11.28 2.57
N VAL A 98 16.90 -11.98 2.09
CA VAL A 98 18.19 -12.12 2.79
C VAL A 98 19.16 -11.01 2.39
N GLN A 99 19.22 -10.69 1.09
CA GLN A 99 20.06 -9.63 0.52
C GLN A 99 19.25 -8.80 -0.48
N PRO A 100 18.45 -7.82 -0.01
CA PRO A 100 17.56 -7.03 -0.87
C PRO A 100 18.25 -6.33 -2.03
N THR A 101 19.48 -5.87 -1.85
CA THR A 101 20.29 -5.22 -2.91
C THR A 101 20.73 -6.19 -4.00
N ASN A 102 20.59 -7.50 -3.79
CA ASN A 102 20.82 -8.55 -4.79
C ASN A 102 19.51 -9.09 -5.38
N SER A 103 18.38 -8.38 -5.19
CA SER A 103 17.09 -8.74 -5.78
C SER A 103 16.97 -8.22 -7.22
N LEU A 104 16.19 -8.91 -8.06
CA LEU A 104 15.89 -8.44 -9.41
C LEU A 104 15.16 -7.10 -9.38
N LEU A 105 14.21 -6.92 -8.44
CA LEU A 105 13.49 -5.67 -8.26
C LEU A 105 14.46 -4.51 -8.00
N TYR A 106 15.34 -4.64 -7.01
CA TYR A 106 16.33 -3.59 -6.69
C TYR A 106 17.19 -3.25 -7.91
N ASN A 107 17.73 -4.26 -8.59
CA ASN A 107 18.57 -4.07 -9.77
C ASN A 107 17.87 -3.28 -10.88
N LEU A 108 16.59 -3.55 -11.14
CA LEU A 108 15.81 -2.84 -12.15
C LEU A 108 15.53 -1.38 -11.75
N LEU A 109 15.35 -1.11 -10.45
CA LEU A 109 15.09 0.23 -9.92
C LEU A 109 16.36 1.12 -9.92
N THR A 110 17.55 0.53 -9.75
CA THR A 110 18.80 1.29 -9.61
C THR A 110 19.69 1.31 -10.84
N THR A 111 19.46 0.41 -11.81
CA THR A 111 20.26 0.39 -13.04
C THR A 111 19.90 1.55 -13.97
N ASP A 112 20.80 1.86 -14.90
CA ASP A 112 20.57 2.82 -15.97
C ASP A 112 20.43 2.10 -17.33
N GLY A 113 19.97 2.84 -18.35
CA GLY A 113 19.79 2.31 -19.70
C GLY A 113 18.45 1.60 -19.92
N SER A 114 18.41 0.73 -20.94
CA SER A 114 17.16 0.17 -21.48
C SER A 114 16.45 -0.84 -20.56
N LYS A 115 17.15 -1.38 -19.56
CA LYS A 115 16.59 -2.33 -18.59
C LYS A 115 16.05 -1.65 -17.33
N LYS A 116 16.27 -0.35 -17.15
CA LYS A 116 15.80 0.41 -16.00
C LYS A 116 14.27 0.40 -15.94
N MET A 117 13.74 0.25 -14.73
CA MET A 117 12.33 0.38 -14.44
C MET A 117 12.10 1.48 -13.40
N PRO A 118 11.13 2.40 -13.60
CA PRO A 118 10.38 2.62 -14.84
C PRO A 118 11.29 3.11 -15.99
N PRO A 119 10.94 2.86 -17.26
CA PRO A 119 11.79 3.26 -18.39
C PRO A 119 12.01 4.78 -18.48
N ASN A 120 10.97 5.56 -18.17
CA ASN A 120 10.91 7.00 -18.44
C ASN A 120 11.24 7.89 -17.23
N LYS A 121 11.47 7.31 -16.04
CA LYS A 121 11.79 8.08 -14.82
C LYS A 121 12.63 7.26 -13.86
N LYS A 122 13.39 7.95 -13.00
CA LYS A 122 14.04 7.31 -11.83
C LYS A 122 13.06 7.34 -10.65
N VAL A 123 12.99 6.24 -9.92
CA VAL A 123 12.27 6.16 -8.64
C VAL A 123 13.07 6.94 -7.60
N ASP A 124 12.38 7.65 -6.70
CA ASP A 124 13.04 8.40 -5.63
C ASP A 124 13.82 7.46 -4.70
N GLN A 125 14.99 7.89 -4.25
CA GLN A 125 15.84 7.03 -3.43
C GLN A 125 15.14 6.59 -2.13
N LYS A 126 14.33 7.45 -1.50
CA LYS A 126 13.60 7.08 -0.27
C LYS A 126 12.55 6.00 -0.54
N GLN A 127 11.94 6.01 -1.72
CA GLN A 127 11.01 4.96 -2.14
C GLN A 127 11.73 3.63 -2.37
N ILE A 128 12.91 3.65 -3.00
CA ILE A 128 13.76 2.45 -3.14
C ILE A 128 14.16 1.93 -1.76
N ASP A 129 14.55 2.81 -0.84
CA ASP A 129 14.95 2.42 0.52
C ASP A 129 13.78 1.81 1.32
N LEU A 130 12.55 2.30 1.13
CA LEU A 130 11.34 1.68 1.70
C LEU A 130 11.15 0.25 1.18
N ILE A 131 11.30 0.03 -0.12
CA ILE A 131 11.19 -1.30 -0.74
C ILE A 131 12.28 -2.24 -0.20
N VAL A 132 13.52 -1.75 -0.10
CA VAL A 132 14.66 -2.51 0.46
C VAL A 132 14.41 -2.87 1.92
N LYS A 133 13.95 -1.92 2.73
CA LYS A 133 13.66 -2.18 4.15
C LYS A 133 12.50 -3.16 4.32
N TRP A 134 11.44 -3.05 3.51
CA TRP A 134 10.35 -4.02 3.49
C TRP A 134 10.83 -5.43 3.14
N MET A 135 11.68 -5.57 2.10
CA MET A 135 12.29 -6.85 1.76
C MET A 135 13.14 -7.42 2.90
N ALA A 136 13.97 -6.58 3.53
CA ALA A 136 14.78 -6.97 4.69
C ALA A 136 13.93 -7.41 5.90
N GLN A 137 12.69 -6.90 6.00
CA GLN A 137 11.71 -7.29 7.03
C GLN A 137 10.88 -8.51 6.62
N GLY A 138 11.32 -9.26 5.61
CA GLY A 138 10.68 -10.50 5.17
C GLY A 138 9.59 -10.32 4.13
N ALA A 139 9.46 -9.13 3.54
CA ALA A 139 8.51 -8.82 2.46
C ALA A 139 7.05 -9.24 2.78
N THR A 140 6.59 -8.96 3.99
CA THR A 140 5.28 -9.42 4.48
C THR A 140 4.10 -8.64 3.87
N ASN A 141 2.92 -9.26 3.83
CA ASN A 141 1.67 -8.61 3.43
C ASN A 141 0.95 -8.03 4.66
N ASN A 142 1.25 -6.79 5.01
CA ASN A 142 0.79 -6.13 6.24
C ASN A 142 0.36 -4.69 6.03
#